data_AF-A0A6A6NKK7-F1
#
_entry.id   AF-A0A6A6NKK7-F1
#
_cell.length_a   1.000
_cell.length_b   1.000
_cell.length_c   1.000
_cell.angle_alpha   90.00
_cell.angle_beta   90.00
_cell.angle_gamma   90.00
#
_symmetry.space_group_name_H-M   'P 1'
#
loop_
_entity.id
_entity.type
_entity.pdbx_description
1 polymer ?
#
loop_
_entity_poly.entity_id
_entity_poly.type
_entity_poly.pdbx_seq_one_letter_code
_entity_poly.pdbx_strand_id
1 'polypeptide(L)'
;MYQTTLGEDELYHCPFEGGHQCKHKPTKLKCNYDKYVDSHLRPFKCKNAACSGARFSSTTCLLRHEREAHGMHGHGSKPHLCIFPGCERAVPGKGFPRRYNLFDHMRRVHNYTRRALPSEAELSGSRAGGKGARRKRKALG
;
A
#
# COMPACT_ATOMS: atom_id res chain seq x y z
N MET A 1 1.28 7.56 25.72
CA MET A 1 2.02 8.30 24.68
C MET A 1 3.40 8.57 25.26
N TYR A 2 4.49 8.16 24.60
CA TYR A 2 5.84 8.44 25.14
C TYR A 2 6.09 9.95 25.10
N GLN A 3 6.59 10.49 26.21
CA GLN A 3 6.84 11.91 26.34
C GLN A 3 7.94 12.32 25.36
N THR A 4 7.66 13.33 24.55
CA THR A 4 8.63 13.85 23.57
C THR A 4 9.47 14.90 24.28
N THR A 5 10.71 14.57 24.62
CA THR A 5 11.68 15.50 25.19
C THR A 5 12.73 15.83 24.13
N LEU A 6 12.95 17.11 23.86
CA LEU A 6 14.10 17.58 23.09
C LEU A 6 15.35 17.43 23.98
N GLY A 7 16.43 16.93 23.39
CA GLY A 7 17.75 16.93 24.02
C GLY A 7 18.32 18.33 24.14
N GLU A 8 19.44 18.45 24.84
CA GLU A 8 20.21 19.70 24.99
C GLU A 8 20.72 20.24 23.65
N ASP A 9 20.79 19.38 22.63
CA ASP A 9 21.21 19.65 21.26
C ASP A 9 20.05 20.07 20.33
N GLU A 10 18.87 20.31 20.89
CA GLU A 10 17.63 20.60 20.15
C GLU A 10 17.20 19.47 19.19
N LEU A 11 17.68 18.23 19.41
CA LEU A 11 17.28 17.06 18.64
C LEU A 11 16.30 16.18 19.43
N TYR A 12 15.49 15.43 18.70
CA TYR A 12 14.65 14.37 19.28
C TYR A 12 15.47 13.09 19.41
N HIS A 13 15.69 12.67 20.66
CA HIS A 13 16.38 11.44 21.02
C HIS A 13 15.39 10.30 21.21
N CYS A 14 15.72 9.12 20.68
CA CYS A 14 14.87 7.96 20.87
C CYS A 14 14.89 7.52 22.35
N PRO A 15 13.76 7.21 23.01
CA PRO A 15 13.76 6.79 24.41
C PRO A 15 14.49 5.46 24.66
N PHE A 16 14.76 4.70 23.60
CA PHE A 16 15.48 3.43 23.63
C PHE A 16 16.96 3.58 23.24
N GLU A 17 17.45 4.81 23.01
CA GLU A 17 18.86 5.08 22.73
C GLU A 17 19.78 4.56 23.84
N GLY A 18 20.91 3.96 23.46
CA GLY A 18 21.80 3.24 24.39
C GLY A 18 21.38 1.79 24.69
N GLY A 19 20.15 1.39 24.35
CA GLY A 19 19.72 0.00 24.41
C GLY A 19 20.28 -0.84 23.24
N HIS A 20 20.42 -2.15 23.46
CA HIS A 20 21.02 -3.09 22.48
C HIS A 20 20.27 -3.17 21.12
N GLN A 21 19.06 -2.62 21.03
CA GLN A 21 18.19 -2.72 19.85
C GLN A 21 17.87 -1.37 19.18
N CYS A 22 18.37 -0.25 19.71
CA CYS A 22 18.17 1.07 19.10
C CYS A 22 19.40 1.50 18.31
N LYS A 23 19.22 1.76 17.02
CA LYS A 23 20.26 2.26 16.11
C LYS A 23 19.88 3.59 15.47
N HIS A 24 18.89 4.27 16.02
CA HIS A 24 18.38 5.53 15.51
C HIS A 24 19.32 6.66 15.91
N LYS A 25 19.67 7.52 14.96
CA LYS A 25 20.35 8.77 15.27
C LYS A 25 19.34 9.82 15.73
N PRO A 26 19.73 10.76 16.60
CA PRO A 26 18.89 11.90 16.96
C PRO A 26 18.46 12.68 15.72
N THR A 27 17.24 13.22 15.73
CA THR A 27 16.65 13.88 14.55
C THR A 27 15.96 15.18 14.92
N LYS A 28 16.04 16.18 14.04
CA LYS A 28 15.32 17.46 14.21
C LYS A 28 13.81 17.33 13.96
N LEU A 29 13.37 16.25 13.31
CA LEU A 29 11.99 16.10 12.86
C LEU A 29 11.20 15.15 13.75
N LYS A 30 10.16 15.66 14.40
CA LYS A 30 9.25 14.85 15.24
C LYS A 30 8.67 13.65 14.49
N CYS A 31 8.35 13.79 13.21
CA CYS A 31 7.80 12.70 12.40
C CYS A 31 8.79 11.53 12.20
N ASN A 32 10.09 11.78 12.27
CA ASN A 32 11.10 10.73 12.24
C ASN A 32 11.26 10.09 13.63
N TYR A 33 11.25 10.89 14.69
CA TYR A 33 11.23 10.41 16.07
C TYR A 33 10.05 9.46 16.33
N ASP A 34 8.84 9.85 15.90
CA ASP A 34 7.63 9.02 16.07
C ASP A 34 7.81 7.66 15.36
N LYS A 35 8.39 7.63 14.16
CA LYS A 35 8.71 6.37 13.45
C LYS A 35 9.74 5.51 14.20
N TYR A 36 10.74 6.13 14.81
CA TYR A 36 11.75 5.42 15.60
C TYR A 36 11.11 4.75 16.82
N VAL A 37 10.26 5.48 17.56
CA VAL A 37 9.53 4.94 18.70
C VAL A 37 8.59 3.81 18.26
N ASP A 38 7.82 4.01 17.19
CA ASP A 38 6.91 2.98 16.67
C ASP A 38 7.65 1.72 16.21
N SER A 39 8.89 1.85 15.74
CA SER A 39 9.73 0.71 15.36
C SER A 39 10.06 -0.21 16.54
N HIS A 40 10.18 0.35 17.74
CA HIS A 40 10.41 -0.39 18.97
C HIS A 40 9.11 -0.97 19.53
N LEU A 41 8.07 -0.15 19.67
CA LEU A 41 6.80 -0.56 20.29
C LEU A 41 6.01 -1.53 19.41
N ARG A 42 6.19 -1.43 18.10
CA ARG A 42 5.43 -2.15 17.07
C ARG A 42 3.95 -2.19 17.44
N PRO A 43 3.28 -1.02 17.52
CA PRO A 43 1.96 -0.93 18.10
C PRO A 43 0.89 -1.67 17.27
N PHE A 44 1.15 -1.92 15.99
CA PHE A 44 0.20 -2.54 15.08
C PHE A 44 0.32 -4.06 15.11
N LYS A 45 -0.76 -4.76 15.48
CA LYS A 45 -0.84 -6.22 15.59
C LYS A 45 -1.74 -6.79 14.48
N CYS A 46 -1.30 -7.88 13.86
CA CYS A 46 -2.18 -8.70 13.02
C CYS A 46 -3.26 -9.36 13.87
N LYS A 47 -4.52 -9.26 13.43
CA LYS A 47 -5.69 -9.84 14.13
C LYS A 47 -5.94 -11.31 13.80
N ASN A 48 -5.30 -11.84 12.77
CA ASN A 48 -5.49 -13.23 12.36
C ASN A 48 -4.80 -14.18 13.35
N ALA A 49 -5.53 -15.19 13.82
CA ALA A 49 -5.02 -16.20 14.76
C ALA A 49 -3.82 -16.99 14.20
N ALA A 50 -3.77 -17.22 12.88
CA ALA A 50 -2.69 -17.96 12.23
C ALA A 50 -1.32 -17.24 12.32
N CYS A 51 -1.30 -15.92 12.55
CA CYS A 51 -0.08 -15.13 12.57
C CYS A 51 0.55 -14.93 13.95
N SER A 52 0.11 -15.69 14.97
CA SER A 52 0.70 -15.67 16.32
C SER A 52 0.88 -14.26 16.89
N GLY A 53 -0.02 -13.32 16.54
CA GLY A 53 0.04 -11.93 16.98
C GLY A 53 1.20 -11.11 16.40
N ALA A 54 1.66 -11.41 15.17
CA ALA A 54 2.69 -10.65 14.46
C ALA A 54 2.51 -9.13 14.60
N ARG A 55 3.60 -8.43 14.97
CA ARG A 55 3.61 -6.98 15.27
C ARG A 55 4.46 -6.19 14.30
N PHE A 56 3.99 -5.01 13.93
CA PHE A 56 4.56 -4.14 12.91
C PHE A 56 4.74 -2.72 13.43
N SER A 57 5.76 -2.05 12.90
CA SER A 57 6.12 -0.67 13.22
C SER A 57 5.22 0.37 12.54
N SER A 58 4.44 -0.02 11.54
CA SER A 58 3.55 0.90 10.84
C SER A 58 2.35 0.17 10.26
N THR A 59 1.26 0.92 10.04
CA THR A 59 0.07 0.42 9.34
C THR A 59 0.41 -0.10 7.94
N THR A 60 1.34 0.53 7.21
CA THR A 60 1.73 0.06 5.87
C THR A 60 2.36 -1.34 5.92
N CYS A 61 3.22 -1.59 6.91
CA CYS A 61 3.81 -2.92 7.10
C CYS A 61 2.75 -3.97 7.47
N LEU A 62 1.80 -3.62 8.35
CA LEU A 62 0.67 -4.49 8.68
C LEU A 62 -0.19 -4.81 7.46
N LEU A 63 -0.59 -3.80 6.67
CA LEU A 63 -1.42 -4.00 5.49
C LEU A 63 -0.73 -4.83 4.41
N ARG A 64 0.60 -4.69 4.27
CA ARG A 64 1.38 -5.56 3.39
C ARG A 64 1.35 -7.01 3.90
N HIS A 65 1.55 -7.21 5.19
CA HIS A 65 1.46 -8.54 5.80
C HIS A 65 0.08 -9.17 5.60
N GLU A 66 -1.01 -8.44 5.86
CA GLU A 66 -2.37 -8.97 5.69
C GLU A 66 -2.66 -9.33 4.23
N ARG A 67 -2.10 -8.58 3.28
CA ARG A 67 -2.19 -8.90 1.86
C ARG A 67 -1.46 -10.18 1.48
N GLU A 68 -0.25 -10.37 1.97
CA GLU A 68 0.61 -11.50 1.59
C GLU A 68 0.24 -12.77 2.35
N ALA A 69 0.02 -12.68 3.66
CA ALA A 69 -0.25 -13.83 4.53
C ALA A 69 -1.74 -14.24 4.56
N HIS A 70 -2.66 -13.32 4.23
CA HIS A 70 -4.10 -13.55 4.36
C HIS A 70 -4.89 -13.29 3.09
N GLY A 71 -4.26 -12.79 2.03
CA GLY A 71 -4.98 -12.34 0.83
C GLY A 71 -5.94 -11.18 1.09
N MET A 72 -5.86 -10.53 2.26
CA MET A 72 -6.73 -9.43 2.66
C MET A 72 -6.29 -8.13 1.99
N HIS A 73 -7.21 -7.16 1.84
CA HIS A 73 -6.90 -5.89 1.18
C HIS A 73 -6.35 -6.04 -0.25
N GLY A 74 -6.63 -7.19 -0.89
CA GLY A 74 -6.36 -7.42 -2.29
C GLY A 74 -6.96 -6.29 -3.12
N HIS A 75 -6.23 -5.87 -4.16
CA HIS A 75 -6.74 -4.85 -5.06
C HIS A 75 -7.96 -5.44 -5.77
N GLY A 76 -9.16 -4.89 -5.49
CA GLY A 76 -10.49 -5.44 -5.82
C GLY A 76 -10.66 -5.96 -7.25
N SER A 77 -11.50 -5.31 -8.07
CA SER A 77 -11.56 -5.69 -9.48
C SER A 77 -10.24 -5.30 -10.17
N LYS A 78 -9.76 -6.19 -11.05
CA LYS A 78 -8.57 -5.98 -11.88
C LYS A 78 -9.01 -5.84 -13.35
N PRO A 79 -9.71 -4.75 -13.71
CA PRO A 79 -10.37 -4.63 -15.01
C PRO A 79 -9.40 -4.42 -16.17
N HIS A 80 -8.14 -4.05 -15.90
CA HIS A 80 -7.18 -3.71 -16.95
C HIS A 80 -6.34 -4.92 -17.34
N LEU A 81 -6.80 -5.66 -18.35
CA LEU A 81 -6.10 -6.84 -18.88
C LEU A 81 -5.00 -6.42 -19.85
N CYS A 82 -3.95 -7.22 -19.94
CA CYS A 82 -2.96 -7.07 -21.01
C CYS A 82 -3.62 -7.42 -22.36
N ILE A 83 -3.30 -6.63 -23.40
CA ILE A 83 -3.85 -6.83 -24.75
C ILE A 83 -3.02 -7.80 -25.60
N PHE A 84 -1.82 -8.16 -25.16
CA PHE A 84 -0.94 -9.05 -25.90
C PHE A 84 -1.44 -10.50 -25.78
N PRO A 85 -1.66 -11.20 -26.92
CA PRO A 85 -2.13 -12.58 -26.90
C PRO A 85 -1.08 -13.49 -26.24
N GLY A 86 -1.55 -14.45 -25.44
CA GLY A 86 -0.67 -15.37 -24.69
C GLY A 86 -0.04 -14.77 -23.42
N CYS A 87 -0.29 -13.50 -23.10
CA CYS A 87 0.17 -12.93 -21.84
C CYS A 87 -0.68 -13.45 -20.66
N GLU A 88 -0.05 -13.93 -19.59
CA GLU A 88 -0.75 -14.37 -18.37
C GLU A 88 -1.64 -13.28 -17.74
N ARG A 89 -1.30 -12.01 -18.00
CA ARG A 89 -2.03 -10.83 -17.53
C ARG A 89 -3.18 -10.42 -18.45
N ALA A 90 -3.37 -11.10 -19.58
CA ALA A 90 -4.53 -10.96 -20.46
C ALA A 90 -5.75 -11.75 -19.96
N VAL A 91 -5.57 -12.69 -19.01
CA VAL A 91 -6.65 -13.54 -18.48
C VAL A 91 -7.54 -12.75 -17.51
N PRO A 92 -8.89 -12.80 -17.64
CA PRO A 92 -9.81 -12.20 -16.68
C PRO A 92 -9.49 -12.57 -15.22
N GLY A 93 -9.43 -11.56 -14.35
CA GLY A 93 -9.06 -11.73 -12.94
C GLY A 93 -7.54 -11.68 -12.65
N LYS A 94 -6.68 -11.77 -13.67
CA LYS A 94 -5.21 -11.66 -13.53
C LYS A 94 -4.63 -10.31 -13.96
N GLY A 95 -5.46 -9.42 -14.49
CA GLY A 95 -5.05 -8.10 -14.92
C GLY A 95 -4.60 -7.16 -13.80
N PHE A 96 -4.63 -5.88 -14.12
CA PHE A 96 -4.15 -4.82 -13.26
C PHE A 96 -5.33 -4.04 -12.66
N PRO A 97 -5.21 -3.63 -11.39
CA PRO A 97 -6.19 -2.76 -10.75
C PRO A 97 -6.10 -1.31 -11.24
N ARG A 98 -4.99 -0.94 -11.90
CA ARG A 98 -4.75 0.41 -12.43
C ARG A 98 -4.19 0.36 -13.84
N ARG A 99 -4.62 1.29 -14.70
CA ARG A 99 -4.11 1.45 -16.09
C ARG A 99 -2.60 1.70 -16.12
N TYR A 100 -2.07 2.49 -15.19
CA TYR A 100 -0.63 2.73 -15.10
C TYR A 100 0.18 1.43 -14.97
N ASN A 101 -0.27 0.51 -14.10
CA ASN A 101 0.40 -0.77 -13.91
C ASN A 101 0.33 -1.65 -15.17
N LEU A 102 -0.76 -1.56 -15.94
CA LEU A 102 -0.88 -2.21 -17.23
C LEU A 102 0.13 -1.65 -18.25
N PHE A 103 0.20 -0.32 -18.42
CA PHE A 103 1.13 0.30 -19.36
C PHE A 103 2.60 0.05 -19.00
N ASP A 104 2.90 0.10 -17.70
CA ASP A 104 4.23 -0.21 -17.18
C ASP A 104 4.60 -1.68 -17.41
N HIS A 105 3.67 -2.61 -17.18
CA HIS A 105 3.84 -4.01 -17.56
C HIS A 105 4.10 -4.18 -19.07
N MET A 106 3.27 -3.57 -19.92
CA MET A 106 3.44 -3.67 -21.37
C MET A 106 4.79 -3.11 -21.83
N ARG A 107 5.25 -2.02 -21.22
CA ARG A 107 6.57 -1.44 -21.53
C ARG A 107 7.72 -2.38 -21.18
N ARG A 108 7.66 -3.08 -20.03
CA ARG A 108 8.76 -3.92 -19.53
C ARG A 108 8.75 -5.34 -20.09
N VAL A 109 7.56 -5.92 -20.26
CA VAL A 109 7.38 -7.33 -20.65
C VAL A 109 7.20 -7.49 -22.15
N HIS A 110 6.62 -6.49 -22.81
CA HIS A 110 6.32 -6.53 -24.25
C HIS A 110 7.03 -5.42 -25.04
N ASN A 111 8.00 -4.73 -24.41
CA ASN A 111 8.74 -3.60 -24.99
C ASN A 111 7.82 -2.56 -25.67
N TYR A 112 6.59 -2.41 -25.13
CA TYR A 112 5.55 -1.64 -25.78
C TYR A 112 5.81 -0.14 -25.69
N THR A 113 5.81 0.51 -26.85
CA THR A 113 5.89 1.97 -26.97
C THR A 113 4.52 2.50 -27.40
N ARG A 114 4.00 3.51 -26.69
CA ARG A 114 2.64 4.10 -26.82
C ARG A 114 2.24 4.53 -28.23
N ARG A 115 3.16 4.56 -29.20
CA ARG A 115 2.88 4.93 -30.60
C ARG A 115 2.14 3.84 -31.40
N ALA A 116 2.02 2.62 -30.86
CA ALA A 116 1.31 1.49 -31.47
C ALA A 116 -0.10 1.26 -30.88
N LEU A 117 -0.91 2.32 -30.72
CA LEU A 117 -2.31 2.20 -30.29
C LEU A 117 -3.24 2.31 -31.51
N PRO A 118 -4.17 1.36 -31.72
CA PRO A 118 -5.48 1.69 -32.26
C PRO A 118 -6.18 2.65 -31.27
N SER A 119 -6.89 3.65 -31.80
CA SER A 119 -7.60 4.71 -31.07
C SER A 119 -8.18 4.32 -29.70
N GLU A 120 -8.08 5.22 -28.71
CA GLU A 120 -8.58 5.05 -27.33
C GLU A 120 -10.07 4.64 -27.21
N ALA A 121 -10.83 4.71 -28.32
CA ALA A 121 -12.20 4.24 -28.43
C ALA A 121 -12.37 2.73 -28.24
N GLU A 122 -11.43 1.91 -28.72
CA GLU A 122 -11.57 0.43 -28.74
C GLU A 122 -11.38 -0.20 -27.34
N LEU A 123 -10.63 0.46 -26.44
CA LEU A 123 -10.38 0.00 -25.07
C LEU A 123 -11.53 0.32 -24.09
N SER A 124 -12.53 1.09 -24.55
CA SER A 124 -13.72 1.44 -23.77
C SER A 124 -14.98 0.65 -24.19
N GLY A 125 -14.87 -0.21 -25.19
CA GLY A 125 -15.99 -0.90 -25.85
C GLY A 125 -16.45 -2.19 -25.19
N SER A 126 -16.80 -2.17 -23.90
CA SER A 126 -17.68 -3.20 -23.28
C SER A 126 -18.37 -2.60 -22.07
N ARG A 127 -19.50 -1.91 -22.32
CA ARG A 127 -20.37 -1.29 -21.31
C ARG A 127 -21.62 -2.13 -21.04
N ALA A 128 -22.12 -1.96 -19.80
CA ALA A 128 -23.47 -2.21 -19.25
C ALA A 128 -23.60 -3.47 -18.37
N GLY A 129 -24.09 -3.42 -17.11
CA GLY A 129 -24.68 -2.30 -16.39
C GLY A 129 -24.93 -2.62 -14.90
N GLY A 130 -25.25 -1.58 -14.12
CA GLY A 130 -25.62 -1.66 -12.71
C GLY A 130 -25.65 -0.28 -12.06
N LYS A 131 -26.78 0.42 -12.18
CA LYS A 131 -27.06 1.69 -11.49
C LYS A 131 -27.11 1.48 -9.97
N GLY A 132 -26.63 2.45 -9.17
CA GLY A 132 -26.78 2.36 -7.71
C GLY A 132 -26.20 3.51 -6.87
N ALA A 133 -26.90 4.64 -6.89
CA ALA A 133 -27.09 5.59 -5.78
C ALA A 133 -25.90 6.01 -4.87
N ARG A 134 -25.45 7.25 -5.09
CA ARG A 134 -24.73 8.12 -4.14
C ARG A 134 -25.61 8.39 -2.90
N ARG A 135 -25.33 7.72 -1.77
CA ARG A 135 -25.94 8.06 -0.47
C ARG A 135 -25.06 9.04 0.31
N LYS A 136 -25.61 10.25 0.48
CA LYS A 136 -25.15 11.33 1.34
C LYS A 136 -25.37 10.92 2.81
N ARG A 137 -24.30 10.89 3.62
CA ARG A 137 -24.41 10.62 5.06
C ARG A 137 -24.77 11.93 5.76
N LYS A 138 -25.89 11.93 6.49
CA LYS A 138 -26.22 12.96 7.47
C LYS A 138 -25.54 12.62 8.80
N ALA A 139 -25.01 13.64 9.46
CA ALA A 139 -24.59 13.63 10.85
C ALA A 139 -25.82 13.72 11.76
N LEU A 140 -25.81 12.98 12.87
CA LEU A 140 -26.65 13.23 14.04
C LEU A 140 -25.97 12.59 15.27
N GLY A 141 -25.94 13.33 16.38
CA GLY A 141 -25.66 12.86 17.74
C GLY A 141 -24.27 13.18 18.22
#